data_AF-A0A954K7Y7-F1
#
_entry.id   AF-A0A954K7Y7-F1
#
_cell.length_a   1.000
_cell.length_b   1.000
_cell.length_c   1.000
_cell.angle_alpha   90.00
_cell.angle_beta   90.00
_cell.angle_gamma   90.00
#
_symmetry.space_group_name_H-M   'P 1'
#
loop_
_entity.id
_entity.type
_entity.pdbx_description
1 polymer ?
#
loop_
_entity_poly.entity_id
_entity_poly.type
_entity_poly.pdbx_seq_one_letter_code
_entity_poly.pdbx_strand_id
1 'polypeptide(L)'
;YVVIKQQDAAGLCTVNDHVVDFLRPASQPTHLKQIYYTLEHTEASGESGLGKVFHELAERINRRSLIIIISDLFDDLDSVMLGLKHFRHRKHDVSLLQVIDPAEQDFPFQEPVLFRGLENLPEQMAEPRSLKKAYQAEFEKFLKAAQRGCRDLNMDYGLIRTDQSLDMALSTFLSHRQSRVGS
;
A
#
# COMPACT_ATOMS: atom_id res chain seq x y z
N TYR A 1 -17.03 -9.47 6.05
CA TYR A 1 -16.51 -10.65 6.78
C TYR A 1 -15.40 -11.30 5.96
N VAL A 2 -14.14 -10.86 6.15
CA VAL A 2 -13.00 -11.65 5.69
C VAL A 2 -12.94 -12.87 6.57
N VAL A 3 -12.98 -14.02 5.93
CA VAL A 3 -12.97 -15.33 6.55
C VAL A 3 -11.64 -15.51 7.28
N ILE A 4 -11.61 -15.16 8.57
CA ILE A 4 -10.82 -15.91 9.55
C ILE A 4 -11.73 -17.04 9.99
N LYS A 5 -11.90 -18.05 9.12
CA LYS A 5 -12.27 -19.37 9.63
C LYS A 5 -11.06 -19.81 10.43
N GLN A 6 -11.25 -20.00 11.73
CA GLN A 6 -10.22 -20.33 12.70
C GLN A 6 -9.40 -21.54 12.20
N GLN A 7 -8.25 -21.26 11.56
CA GLN A 7 -7.11 -22.16 11.26
C GLN A 7 -6.11 -21.57 10.25
N ASP A 8 -6.45 -20.50 9.52
CA ASP A 8 -5.49 -19.87 8.58
C ASP A 8 -4.33 -19.19 9.32
N ALA A 9 -3.11 -19.40 8.82
CA ALA A 9 -1.91 -18.76 9.33
C ALA A 9 -1.81 -17.32 8.78
N ALA A 10 -1.69 -16.34 9.67
CA ALA A 10 -1.46 -14.94 9.31
C ALA A 10 -0.07 -14.52 9.75
N GLY A 11 0.57 -13.64 8.99
CA GLY A 11 1.87 -13.04 9.33
C GLY A 11 1.82 -11.53 9.06
N LEU A 12 2.86 -10.82 9.48
CA LEU A 12 2.99 -9.38 9.32
C LEU A 12 4.40 -9.05 8.86
N CYS A 13 4.51 -8.10 7.94
CA CYS A 13 5.77 -7.48 7.57
C CYS A 13 5.60 -5.97 7.60
N THR A 14 6.49 -5.26 8.27
CA THR A 14 6.60 -3.80 8.24
C THR A 14 7.86 -3.44 7.46
N VAL A 15 7.80 -2.36 6.69
CA VAL A 15 8.85 -2.01 5.73
C VAL A 15 9.03 -0.50 5.63
N ASN A 16 10.26 -0.10 5.32
CA ASN A 16 10.66 1.22 4.83
C ASN A 16 11.61 1.00 3.62
N ASP A 17 12.85 1.49 3.66
CA ASP A 17 13.93 1.12 2.73
C ASP A 17 14.51 -0.29 2.97
N HIS A 18 14.13 -0.94 4.08
CA HIS A 18 14.41 -2.34 4.40
C HIS A 18 13.22 -3.01 5.12
N VAL A 19 13.34 -4.30 5.39
CA VAL A 19 12.37 -5.04 6.24
C VAL A 19 12.64 -4.70 7.70
N VAL A 20 11.68 -4.09 8.38
CA VAL A 20 11.79 -3.70 9.80
C VAL A 20 11.38 -4.88 10.68
N ASP A 21 10.12 -5.32 10.58
CA ASP A 21 9.61 -6.51 11.25
C ASP A 21 9.19 -7.57 10.25
N PHE A 22 9.42 -8.84 10.61
CA PHE A 22 8.97 -9.98 9.83
C PHE A 22 8.42 -11.10 10.74
N LEU A 23 7.13 -11.04 11.00
CA LEU A 23 6.38 -12.08 11.69
C LEU A 23 5.94 -13.14 10.70
N ARG A 24 6.58 -14.31 10.74
CA ARG A 24 6.23 -15.45 9.88
C ARG A 24 4.79 -15.90 10.13
N PRO A 25 4.06 -16.34 9.09
CA PRO A 25 2.69 -16.80 9.26
C PRO A 25 2.54 -17.91 10.30
N ALA A 26 1.69 -17.69 11.31
CA ALA A 26 1.30 -18.70 12.28
C ALA A 26 -0.20 -18.60 12.62
N SER A 27 -0.79 -19.70 13.07
CA SER A 27 -2.23 -19.84 13.36
C SER A 27 -2.56 -19.86 14.85
N GLN A 28 -1.55 -19.76 15.73
CA GLN A 28 -1.75 -19.77 17.18
C GLN A 28 -2.44 -18.47 17.64
N PRO A 29 -3.42 -18.49 18.58
CA PRO A 29 -4.10 -17.28 19.04
C PRO A 29 -3.17 -16.21 19.62
N THR A 30 -2.06 -16.61 20.23
CA THR A 30 -1.02 -15.70 20.73
C THR A 30 -0.33 -14.92 19.62
N HIS A 31 -0.27 -15.47 18.41
CA HIS A 31 0.36 -14.82 17.27
C HIS A 31 -0.42 -13.58 16.82
N LEU A 32 -1.75 -13.62 16.87
CA LEU A 32 -2.57 -12.45 16.54
C LEU A 32 -2.29 -11.28 17.50
N LYS A 33 -2.07 -11.56 18.79
CA LYS A 33 -1.66 -10.54 19.76
C LYS A 33 -0.30 -9.94 19.42
N GLN A 34 0.66 -10.75 18.92
CA GLN A 34 1.96 -10.25 18.48
C GLN A 34 1.82 -9.33 17.26
N ILE A 35 0.96 -9.68 16.30
CA ILE A 35 0.67 -8.83 15.14
C ILE A 35 0.14 -7.47 15.59
N TYR A 36 -0.86 -7.45 16.49
CA TYR A 36 -1.41 -6.19 17.00
C TYR A 36 -0.37 -5.37 17.77
N TYR A 37 0.42 -6.04 18.62
CA TYR A 37 1.49 -5.38 19.36
C TYR A 37 2.50 -4.73 18.42
N THR A 38 2.97 -5.45 17.40
CA THR A 38 3.90 -4.90 16.40
C THR A 38 3.29 -3.72 15.67
N LEU A 39 2.04 -3.82 15.20
CA LEU A 39 1.36 -2.70 14.52
C LEU A 39 1.23 -1.46 15.39
N GLU A 40 0.88 -1.63 16.68
CA GLU A 40 0.72 -0.52 17.63
C GLU A 40 2.05 0.20 17.94
N HIS A 41 3.17 -0.53 17.87
CA HIS A 41 4.50 0.00 18.18
C HIS A 41 5.35 0.30 16.93
N THR A 42 4.76 0.16 15.73
CA THR A 42 5.43 0.52 14.48
C THR A 42 5.38 2.02 14.29
N GLU A 43 6.53 2.66 14.10
CA GLU A 43 6.62 4.08 13.78
C GLU A 43 7.12 4.26 12.34
N ALA A 44 6.48 5.15 11.59
CA ALA A 44 6.95 5.54 10.26
C ALA A 44 8.30 6.27 10.39
N SER A 45 9.37 5.67 9.86
CA SER A 45 10.72 6.22 9.92
C SER A 45 11.59 5.72 8.76
N GLY A 46 12.59 6.52 8.38
CA GLY A 46 13.52 6.21 7.29
C GLY A 46 13.07 6.76 5.92
N GLU A 47 13.84 6.40 4.89
CA GLU A 47 13.54 6.69 3.48
C GLU A 47 12.65 5.60 2.88
N SER A 48 12.04 5.88 1.72
CA SER A 48 11.25 4.89 0.99
C SER A 48 12.17 4.02 0.13
N GLY A 49 11.85 2.74 -0.01
CA GLY A 49 12.62 1.80 -0.84
C GLY A 49 11.85 0.54 -1.17
N LEU A 50 10.53 0.69 -1.33
CA LEU A 50 9.53 -0.35 -1.49
C LEU A 50 9.87 -1.31 -2.63
N GLY A 51 10.38 -0.82 -3.76
CA GLY A 51 10.73 -1.68 -4.90
C GLY A 51 11.79 -2.73 -4.55
N LYS A 52 12.87 -2.31 -3.87
CA LYS A 52 13.93 -3.21 -3.39
C LYS A 52 13.41 -4.15 -2.31
N VAL A 53 12.63 -3.64 -1.37
CA VAL A 53 12.09 -4.44 -0.26
C VAL A 53 11.09 -5.48 -0.75
N PHE A 54 10.24 -5.16 -1.71
CA PHE A 54 9.31 -6.11 -2.32
C PHE A 54 10.04 -7.21 -3.08
N HIS A 55 11.14 -6.89 -3.76
CA HIS A 55 12.00 -7.91 -4.37
C HIS A 55 12.52 -8.90 -3.31
N GLU A 56 13.12 -8.39 -2.23
CA GLU A 56 13.64 -9.22 -1.13
C GLU A 56 12.54 -10.06 -0.46
N LEU A 57 11.38 -9.46 -0.17
CA LEU A 57 10.26 -10.16 0.45
C LEU A 57 9.68 -11.25 -0.43
N ALA A 58 9.62 -11.02 -1.74
CA ALA A 58 9.20 -12.06 -2.68
C ALA A 58 10.15 -13.27 -2.64
N GLU A 59 11.43 -13.11 -2.30
CA GLU A 59 12.35 -14.24 -2.13
C GLU A 59 12.18 -14.94 -0.78
N ARG A 60 11.92 -14.17 0.28
CA ARG A 60 11.71 -14.69 1.64
C ARG A 60 10.39 -15.46 1.78
N ILE A 61 9.32 -15.00 1.12
CA ILE A 61 7.98 -15.60 1.18
C ILE A 61 7.88 -16.68 0.09
N ASN A 62 8.36 -17.88 0.42
CA ASN A 62 8.48 -18.99 -0.54
C ASN A 62 7.21 -19.84 -0.73
N ARG A 63 6.21 -19.70 0.14
CA ARG A 63 4.94 -20.42 0.04
C ARG A 63 3.88 -19.54 -0.60
N ARG A 64 3.09 -20.09 -1.51
CA ARG A 64 1.93 -19.40 -2.08
C ARG A 64 1.02 -18.90 -0.95
N SER A 65 0.75 -17.60 -0.97
CA SER A 65 -0.01 -16.90 0.07
C SER A 65 -0.87 -15.82 -0.57
N LEU A 66 -1.92 -15.42 0.15
CA LEU A 66 -2.57 -14.13 -0.05
C LEU A 66 -1.68 -13.06 0.61
N ILE A 67 -1.26 -12.07 -0.17
CA ILE A 67 -0.45 -10.94 0.25
C ILE A 67 -1.30 -9.69 0.09
N ILE A 68 -1.57 -9.01 1.21
CA ILE A 68 -2.26 -7.72 1.23
C ILE A 68 -1.22 -6.67 1.57
N ILE A 69 -0.99 -5.75 0.64
CA ILE A 69 -0.04 -4.65 0.78
C ILE A 69 -0.84 -3.40 1.09
N ILE A 70 -0.41 -2.66 2.11
CA ILE A 70 -1.04 -1.40 2.54
C ILE A 70 0.05 -0.35 2.51
N SER A 71 -0.07 0.65 1.64
CA SER A 71 0.95 1.69 1.41
C SER A 71 0.34 2.88 0.67
N ASP A 72 0.90 4.07 0.82
CA ASP A 72 0.59 5.25 0.00
C ASP A 72 1.23 5.20 -1.40
N LEU A 73 2.19 4.29 -1.62
CA LEU A 73 3.00 4.11 -2.83
C LEU A 73 3.89 5.32 -3.18
N PHE A 74 4.22 6.15 -2.20
CA PHE A 74 5.09 7.30 -2.38
C PHE A 74 6.56 6.88 -2.51
N ASP A 75 6.89 6.33 -3.68
CA ASP A 75 8.19 5.83 -4.12
C ASP A 75 8.20 5.81 -5.67
N ASP A 76 9.31 5.41 -6.29
CA ASP A 76 9.38 5.14 -7.72
C ASP A 76 8.44 3.98 -8.10
N LEU A 77 7.31 4.34 -8.71
CA LEU A 77 6.24 3.40 -9.02
C LEU A 77 6.69 2.29 -9.97
N ASP A 78 7.61 2.57 -10.89
CA ASP A 78 8.13 1.56 -11.83
C ASP A 78 8.93 0.48 -11.08
N SER A 79 9.82 0.88 -10.17
CA SER A 79 10.56 -0.01 -9.26
C SER A 79 9.61 -0.81 -8.35
N VAL A 80 8.59 -0.16 -7.79
CA VAL A 80 7.56 -0.83 -6.99
C VAL A 80 6.84 -1.92 -7.79
N MET A 81 6.37 -1.60 -8.99
CA MET A 81 5.67 -2.56 -9.85
C MET A 81 6.56 -3.73 -10.27
N LEU A 82 7.86 -3.48 -10.49
CA LEU A 82 8.83 -4.54 -10.73
C LEU A 82 8.96 -5.48 -9.52
N GLY A 83 9.03 -4.94 -8.30
CA GLY A 83 8.99 -5.72 -7.06
C GLY A 83 7.72 -6.57 -6.94
N LEU A 84 6.55 -5.96 -7.17
CA LEU A 84 5.25 -6.64 -7.13
C LEU A 84 5.12 -7.78 -8.16
N LYS A 85 5.74 -7.61 -9.33
CA LYS A 85 5.79 -8.63 -10.37
C LYS A 85 6.46 -9.93 -9.88
N HIS A 86 7.45 -9.84 -8.98
CA HIS A 86 8.09 -11.04 -8.39
C HIS A 86 7.11 -11.86 -7.55
N PHE A 87 6.25 -11.22 -6.76
CA PHE A 87 5.21 -11.94 -6.01
C PHE A 87 4.26 -12.68 -6.97
N ARG A 88 3.87 -12.04 -8.08
CA ARG A 88 3.00 -12.67 -9.07
C ARG A 88 3.68 -13.82 -9.80
N HIS A 89 4.96 -13.71 -10.14
CA HIS A 89 5.73 -14.82 -10.71
C HIS A 89 5.81 -16.04 -9.77
N ARG A 90 5.89 -15.80 -8.44
CA ARG A 90 5.82 -16.86 -7.42
C ARG A 90 4.41 -17.33 -7.09
N LYS A 91 3.41 -16.93 -7.89
CA LYS A 91 2.00 -17.34 -7.81
C LYS A 91 1.28 -16.90 -6.53
N HIS A 92 1.79 -15.89 -5.83
CA HIS A 92 1.06 -15.27 -4.73
C HIS A 92 -0.18 -14.57 -5.26
N ASP A 93 -1.26 -14.62 -4.50
CA ASP A 93 -2.44 -13.81 -4.72
C ASP A 93 -2.18 -12.46 -4.05
N VAL A 94 -2.11 -11.37 -4.82
CA VAL A 94 -1.64 -10.08 -4.30
C VAL A 94 -2.74 -9.05 -4.48
N SER A 95 -2.99 -8.32 -3.39
CA SER A 95 -3.90 -7.19 -3.35
C SER A 95 -3.17 -5.97 -2.80
N LEU A 96 -3.35 -4.82 -3.44
CA LEU A 96 -2.79 -3.55 -3.03
C LEU A 96 -3.90 -2.61 -2.55
N LEU A 97 -3.78 -2.17 -1.30
CA LEU A 97 -4.62 -1.15 -0.70
C LEU A 97 -3.81 0.14 -0.62
N GLN A 98 -4.06 1.05 -1.55
CA GLN A 98 -3.43 2.36 -1.54
C GLN A 98 -4.15 3.27 -0.54
N VAL A 99 -3.44 3.73 0.49
CA VAL A 99 -4.00 4.62 1.52
C VAL A 99 -3.61 6.05 1.19
N ILE A 100 -4.58 6.95 1.14
CA ILE A 100 -4.37 8.37 0.84
C ILE A 100 -5.07 9.26 1.87
N ASP A 101 -4.52 10.44 2.11
CA ASP A 101 -5.21 11.48 2.87
C ASP A 101 -6.14 12.29 1.96
N PRO A 102 -7.35 12.67 2.41
CA PRO A 102 -8.24 13.59 1.69
C PRO A 102 -7.53 14.85 1.18
N ALA A 103 -6.58 15.39 1.93
CA ALA A 103 -5.85 16.58 1.54
C ALA A 103 -4.96 16.38 0.30
N GLU A 104 -4.46 15.16 0.08
CA GLU A 104 -3.68 14.79 -1.11
C GLU A 104 -4.56 14.74 -2.36
N GLN A 105 -5.84 14.41 -2.22
CA GLN A 105 -6.75 14.37 -3.38
C GLN A 105 -7.45 15.72 -3.60
N ASP A 106 -8.02 16.28 -2.53
CA ASP A 106 -8.94 17.42 -2.60
C ASP A 106 -8.17 18.76 -2.61
N PHE A 107 -6.91 18.74 -2.16
CA PHE A 107 -6.00 19.88 -2.08
C PHE A 107 -6.68 21.11 -1.46
N PRO A 108 -7.03 21.07 -0.16
CA PRO A 108 -7.79 22.13 0.50
C PRO A 108 -6.93 23.35 0.88
N PHE A 109 -5.62 23.34 0.58
CA PHE A 109 -4.67 24.37 1.00
C PHE A 109 -4.98 25.74 0.37
N GLN A 110 -5.08 26.77 1.20
CA GLN A 110 -5.31 28.16 0.80
C GLN A 110 -4.11 29.07 1.07
N GLU A 111 -3.28 28.71 2.04
CA GLU A 111 -2.06 29.42 2.41
C GLU A 111 -0.84 28.75 1.77
N PRO A 112 0.23 29.50 1.49
CA PRO A 112 1.49 28.93 1.00
C PRO A 112 1.93 27.75 1.85
N VAL A 113 2.08 26.60 1.20
CA VAL A 113 2.52 25.35 1.83
C VAL A 113 3.90 24.99 1.29
N LEU A 114 4.74 24.47 2.18
CA LEU A 114 6.04 23.94 1.83
C LEU A 114 5.83 22.57 1.18
N PHE A 115 6.03 22.48 -0.12
CA PHE A 115 6.05 21.18 -0.78
C PHE A 115 7.42 20.56 -0.61
N ARG A 116 7.48 19.49 0.18
CA ARG A 116 8.58 18.53 0.14
C ARG A 116 8.25 17.55 -0.98
N GLY A 117 8.98 17.62 -2.09
CA GLY A 117 8.75 16.66 -3.17
C GLY A 117 9.14 15.25 -2.73
N LEU A 118 8.59 14.27 -3.43
CA LEU A 118 8.93 12.86 -3.28
C LEU A 118 10.41 12.69 -3.65
N GLU A 119 11.23 12.54 -2.61
CA GLU A 119 12.67 12.23 -2.61
C GLU A 119 13.57 13.12 -3.50
N ASN A 120 14.33 14.00 -2.84
CA ASN A 120 15.38 14.88 -3.41
C ASN A 120 14.95 16.08 -4.25
N LEU A 121 13.67 16.43 -4.29
CA LEU A 121 13.24 17.72 -4.84
C LEU A 121 13.41 18.84 -3.80
N PRO A 122 13.95 20.02 -4.19
CA PRO A 122 14.13 21.14 -3.27
C PRO A 122 12.78 21.57 -2.69
N GLU A 123 12.78 21.90 -1.39
CA GLU A 123 11.63 22.48 -0.73
C GLU A 123 11.22 23.77 -1.44
N GLN A 124 10.02 23.78 -2.03
CA GLN A 124 9.52 24.94 -2.77
C GLN A 124 8.31 25.51 -2.06
N MET A 125 8.41 26.80 -1.68
CA MET A 125 7.21 27.58 -1.37
C MET A 125 6.43 27.77 -2.67
N ALA A 126 5.21 27.23 -2.71
CA ALA A 126 4.34 27.36 -3.86
C ALA A 126 3.06 28.09 -3.48
N GLU A 127 2.66 29.04 -4.33
CA GLU A 127 1.34 29.64 -4.27
C GLU A 127 0.27 28.57 -4.58
N PRO A 128 -0.59 28.19 -3.61
CA PRO A 128 -1.47 27.03 -3.74
C PRO A 128 -2.41 27.13 -4.94
N ARG A 129 -2.88 28.35 -5.26
CA ARG A 129 -3.80 28.58 -6.38
C ARG A 129 -3.19 28.23 -7.73
N SER A 130 -1.89 28.49 -7.89
CA SER A 130 -1.16 28.20 -9.12
C SER A 130 -0.74 26.73 -9.20
N LEU A 131 -0.46 26.10 -8.04
CA LEU A 131 0.01 24.72 -7.97
C LEU A 131 -1.12 23.69 -8.00
N LYS A 132 -2.29 23.99 -7.40
CA LYS A 132 -3.40 23.04 -7.18
C LYS A 132 -3.73 22.22 -8.43
N LYS A 133 -3.91 22.89 -9.57
CA LYS A 133 -4.30 22.22 -10.82
C LYS A 133 -3.22 21.25 -11.32
N ALA A 134 -1.95 21.66 -11.26
CA ALA A 134 -0.83 20.83 -11.68
C ALA A 134 -0.65 19.63 -10.73
N TYR A 135 -0.67 19.87 -9.43
CA TYR A 135 -0.58 18.82 -8.43
C TYR A 135 -1.70 17.79 -8.55
N GLN A 136 -2.96 18.23 -8.63
CA GLN A 136 -4.10 17.30 -8.78
C GLN A 136 -4.01 16.49 -10.08
N ALA A 137 -3.51 17.07 -11.17
CA ALA A 137 -3.29 16.35 -12.41
C ALA A 137 -2.19 15.28 -12.28
N GLU A 138 -1.07 15.60 -11.61
CA GLU A 138 -0.01 14.62 -11.35
C GLU A 138 -0.45 13.53 -10.36
N PHE A 139 -1.18 13.90 -9.31
CA PHE A 139 -1.73 12.94 -8.35
C PHE A 139 -2.75 12.00 -9.02
N GLU A 140 -3.63 12.52 -9.88
CA GLU A 140 -4.56 11.68 -10.65
C GLU A 140 -3.82 10.74 -11.62
N LYS A 141 -2.74 11.20 -12.26
CA LYS A 141 -1.89 10.34 -13.09
C LYS A 141 -1.23 9.25 -12.26
N PHE A 142 -0.72 9.58 -11.09
CA PHE A 142 -0.10 8.64 -10.16
C PHE A 142 -1.09 7.55 -9.73
N LEU A 143 -2.31 7.91 -9.29
CA LEU A 143 -3.36 6.94 -8.95
C LEU A 143 -3.72 6.03 -10.14
N LYS A 144 -3.85 6.62 -11.35
CA LYS A 144 -4.15 5.84 -12.57
C LYS A 144 -3.00 4.90 -12.95
N ALA A 145 -1.76 5.34 -12.78
CA ALA A 145 -0.59 4.53 -13.04
C ALA A 145 -0.51 3.34 -12.07
N ALA A 146 -0.76 3.56 -10.78
CA ALA A 146 -0.80 2.50 -9.77
C ALA A 146 -1.91 1.48 -10.08
N GLN A 147 -3.13 1.98 -10.33
CA GLN A 147 -4.26 1.12 -10.71
C GLN A 147 -3.98 0.30 -11.98
N ARG A 148 -3.37 0.92 -12.99
CA ARG A 148 -3.00 0.24 -14.24
C ARG A 148 -1.93 -0.82 -14.00
N GLY A 149 -0.87 -0.51 -13.26
CA GLY A 149 0.19 -1.45 -12.91
C GLY A 149 -0.35 -2.68 -12.19
N CYS A 150 -1.24 -2.49 -11.21
CA CYS A 150 -1.92 -3.62 -10.56
C CYS A 150 -2.77 -4.45 -11.53
N ARG A 151 -3.52 -3.81 -12.43
CA ARG A 151 -4.33 -4.51 -13.45
C ARG A 151 -3.46 -5.36 -14.37
N ASP A 152 -2.37 -4.79 -14.88
CA ASP A 152 -1.45 -5.47 -15.79
C ASP A 152 -0.77 -6.68 -15.12
N LEU A 153 -0.59 -6.63 -13.79
CA LEU A 153 -0.07 -7.73 -12.96
C LEU A 153 -1.16 -8.72 -12.46
N ASN A 154 -2.42 -8.53 -12.85
CA ASN A 154 -3.57 -9.28 -12.34
C ASN A 154 -3.67 -9.26 -10.80
N MET A 155 -3.56 -8.07 -10.21
CA MET A 155 -3.69 -7.81 -8.77
C MET A 155 -5.00 -7.10 -8.45
N ASP A 156 -5.51 -7.27 -7.24
CA ASP A 156 -6.58 -6.39 -6.75
C ASP A 156 -5.98 -5.04 -6.39
N TYR A 157 -6.71 -3.96 -6.68
CA TYR A 157 -6.35 -2.60 -6.27
C TYR A 157 -7.54 -1.95 -5.57
N GLY A 158 -7.33 -1.42 -4.38
CA GLY A 158 -8.31 -0.65 -3.62
C GLY A 158 -7.70 0.68 -3.18
N LEU A 159 -8.37 1.79 -3.47
CA LEU A 159 -8.01 3.10 -2.94
C LEU A 159 -8.81 3.35 -1.65
N ILE A 160 -8.12 3.67 -0.56
CA ILE A 160 -8.71 3.92 0.75
C ILE A 160 -8.35 5.33 1.17
N ARG A 161 -9.35 6.17 1.45
CA ARG A 161 -9.12 7.47 2.08
C ARG A 161 -9.15 7.34 3.59
N THR A 162 -8.29 8.09 4.29
CA THR A 162 -8.22 8.11 5.76
C THR A 162 -9.48 8.67 6.44
N ASP A 163 -10.35 9.38 5.70
CA ASP A 163 -11.65 9.88 6.19
C ASP A 163 -12.82 8.89 6.03
N GLN A 164 -12.60 7.74 5.40
CA GLN A 164 -13.63 6.72 5.22
C GLN A 164 -13.68 5.76 6.42
N SER A 165 -14.87 5.23 6.72
CA SER A 165 -14.97 4.17 7.71
C SER A 165 -14.28 2.91 7.20
N LEU A 166 -13.45 2.31 8.06
CA LEU A 166 -12.72 1.08 7.74
C LEU A 166 -13.66 -0.04 7.28
N ASP A 167 -14.84 -0.15 7.90
CA ASP A 167 -15.85 -1.15 7.51
C ASP A 167 -16.33 -0.98 6.07
N MET A 168 -16.54 0.27 5.62
CA MET A 168 -16.96 0.58 4.26
C MET A 168 -15.84 0.29 3.26
N ALA A 169 -14.61 0.72 3.57
CA ALA A 169 -13.44 0.49 2.73
C ALA A 169 -13.19 -1.02 2.52
N LEU A 170 -13.17 -1.79 3.61
CA LEU A 170 -12.97 -3.23 3.57
C LEU A 170 -14.13 -3.95 2.86
N SER A 171 -15.38 -3.58 3.14
CA SER A 171 -16.54 -4.22 2.49
C SER A 171 -16.54 -4.02 0.98
N THR A 172 -16.19 -2.81 0.53
CA THR A 172 -16.07 -2.46 -0.89
C THR A 172 -14.96 -3.27 -1.56
N PHE A 173 -13.77 -3.27 -0.97
CA PHE A 173 -12.62 -4.03 -1.46
C PHE A 173 -12.93 -5.54 -1.59
N LEU A 174 -13.53 -6.14 -0.56
CA LEU A 174 -13.86 -7.57 -0.57
C LEU A 174 -14.93 -7.93 -1.59
N SER A 175 -15.90 -7.05 -1.81
CA SER A 175 -16.95 -7.26 -2.82
C SER A 175 -16.36 -7.26 -4.23
N HIS A 176 -15.45 -6.32 -4.53
CA HIS A 176 -14.72 -6.28 -5.79
C HIS A 176 -13.84 -7.52 -6.00
N ARG A 177 -13.22 -8.02 -4.93
CA ARG A 177 -12.39 -9.22 -4.99
C ARG A 177 -13.21 -10.48 -5.27
N GLN A 178 -14.38 -10.63 -4.64
CA GLN A 178 -15.25 -11.78 -4.84
C GLN A 178 -15.74 -11.89 -6.30
N SER A 179 -16.05 -10.77 -6.96
CA SER A 179 -16.45 -10.81 -8.38
C SER A 179 -15.30 -11.22 -9.30
N ARG A 180 -14.06 -10.86 -8.97
CA ARG A 180 -12.86 -11.26 -9.74
C ARG A 180 -12.49 -12.74 -9.54
N VAL A 181 -12.56 -13.26 -8.31
CA VAL A 181 -12.24 -14.66 -8.03
C VAL A 181 -13.33 -15.62 -8.53
N GLY A 182 -14.57 -15.12 -8.65
CA GLY A 182 -15.71 -15.88 -9.17
C GLY A 182 -15.96 -15.77 -10.68
N SER A 183 -15.15 -15.03 -11.42
CA SER A 183 -15.20 -14.92 -12.90
C SER A 183 -14.08 -15.70 -13.57
#